data_AF-A0A1M5RDM9-F1
#
_entry.id   AF-A0A1M5RDM9-F1
#
_cell.length_a   1.000
_cell.length_b   1.000
_cell.length_c   1.000
_cell.angle_alpha   90.00
_cell.angle_beta   90.00
_cell.angle_gamma   90.00
#
_symmetry.space_group_name_H-M   'P 1'
#
loop_
_entity.id
_entity.type
_entity.pdbx_description
1 polymer ?
#
loop_
_entity_poly.entity_id
_entity_poly.type
_entity_poly.pdbx_seq_one_letter_code
_entity_poly.pdbx_strand_id
1 'polypeptide(L)'
;MAKVTKAVLEEEINHLQNIIELQTNENIALQKEKDLILGDKDTVPKAEFDEVVKELENIRIQYDILKNQHEAQIEKLENKVKAYKDGDKYFIKRIDFIIEQNKALAHSIEIKNRELQEWEDMYRELKEKITELRADNIALIKKETVVKKHNERGAGRKSSIEQIQIDKILELHKQELSYSKIGEQVGLSKSYVFKLIKKHNNTNN
;
A
#
# COMPACT_ATOMS: atom_id res chain seq x y z
N MET A 1 -10.75 -4.07 31.17
CA MET A 1 -10.70 -2.95 32.12
C MET A 1 -11.99 -2.15 31.96
N ALA A 2 -12.82 -2.09 33.00
CA ALA A 2 -14.03 -1.26 32.97
C ALA A 2 -13.60 0.22 32.85
N LYS A 3 -14.06 0.91 31.80
CA LYS A 3 -13.78 2.33 31.62
C LYS A 3 -14.57 3.10 32.67
N VAL A 4 -13.89 3.63 33.68
CA VAL A 4 -14.46 4.62 34.60
C VAL A 4 -14.82 5.84 33.75
N THR A 5 -16.10 6.13 33.63
CA THR A 5 -16.59 7.26 32.83
C THR A 5 -16.59 8.52 33.67
N LYS A 6 -16.51 9.68 33.02
CA LYS A 6 -16.58 10.99 33.68
C LYS A 6 -17.83 11.11 34.58
N ALA A 7 -18.96 10.57 34.12
CA ALA A 7 -20.22 10.56 34.87
C ALA A 7 -20.12 9.77 36.19
N VAL A 8 -19.41 8.64 36.21
CA VAL A 8 -19.21 7.83 37.43
C VAL A 8 -18.37 8.62 38.45
N LEU A 9 -17.35 9.35 37.99
CA LEU A 9 -16.55 10.21 38.88
C LEU A 9 -17.36 11.39 39.41
N GLU A 10 -18.23 11.99 38.59
CA GLU A 10 -19.10 13.10 39.02
C GLU A 10 -20.14 12.64 40.07
N GLU A 11 -20.74 11.46 39.91
CA GLU A 11 -21.62 10.88 40.94
C GLU A 11 -20.88 10.62 42.25
N GLU A 12 -19.67 10.08 42.19
CA GLU A 12 -18.88 9.79 43.39
C GLU A 12 -18.41 11.06 44.10
N ILE A 13 -18.08 12.12 43.35
CA ILE A 13 -17.78 13.45 43.92
C ILE A 13 -19.01 14.04 44.63
N ASN A 14 -20.19 14.01 43.99
CA ASN A 14 -21.41 14.54 44.60
C ASN A 14 -21.79 13.76 45.87
N HIS A 15 -21.62 12.44 45.85
CA HIS A 15 -21.84 11.60 47.02
C HIS A 15 -20.90 11.98 48.17
N LEU A 16 -19.60 12.17 47.88
CA LEU A 16 -18.62 12.59 48.89
C LEU A 16 -18.91 14.00 49.43
N GLN A 17 -19.36 14.92 48.59
CA GLN A 17 -19.76 16.27 49.02
C GLN A 17 -20.93 16.25 50.00
N ASN A 18 -21.96 15.44 49.72
CA ASN A 18 -23.09 15.27 50.65
C ASN A 18 -22.65 14.70 52.01
N ILE A 19 -21.70 13.75 52.02
CA ILE A 19 -21.16 13.21 53.29
C ILE A 19 -20.46 14.30 54.09
N ILE A 20 -19.62 15.12 53.45
CA ILE A 20 -18.90 16.21 54.10
C ILE A 20 -19.88 17.23 54.70
N GLU A 21 -20.95 17.56 53.97
CA GLU A 21 -21.95 18.53 54.42
C GLU A 21 -22.72 18.03 55.65
N LEU A 22 -23.12 16.75 55.65
CA LEU A 22 -23.74 16.10 56.81
C LEU A 22 -22.84 16.13 58.05
N GLN A 23 -21.57 15.73 57.89
CA GLN A 23 -20.59 15.73 59.00
C GLN A 23 -20.30 17.14 59.53
N THR A 24 -20.30 18.14 58.64
CA THR A 24 -20.09 19.55 59.03
C THR A 24 -21.25 20.05 59.89
N ASN A 25 -22.49 19.73 59.49
CA ASN A 25 -23.68 20.11 60.25
C ASN A 25 -23.74 19.44 61.62
N GLU A 26 -23.36 18.17 61.71
CA GLU A 26 -23.29 17.41 62.97
C GLU A 26 -22.26 18.01 63.94
N ASN A 27 -21.07 18.37 63.44
CA ASN A 27 -20.06 19.07 64.25
C ASN A 27 -20.54 20.43 64.77
N ILE A 28 -21.28 21.20 63.95
CA ILE A 28 -21.85 22.48 64.39
C ILE A 28 -22.88 22.27 65.51
N ALA A 29 -23.70 21.22 65.43
CA ALA A 29 -24.68 20.90 66.46
C ALA A 29 -24.00 20.53 67.79
N LEU A 30 -23.00 19.64 67.76
CA LEU A 30 -22.22 19.24 68.94
C LEU A 30 -21.51 20.42 69.59
N GLN A 31 -20.99 21.35 68.79
CA GLN A 31 -20.33 22.55 69.31
C GLN A 31 -21.31 23.47 70.04
N LYS A 32 -22.55 23.64 69.53
CA LYS A 32 -23.59 24.40 70.22
C LYS A 32 -24.02 23.76 71.53
N GLU A 33 -24.15 22.44 71.56
CA GLU A 33 -24.51 21.69 72.76
C GLU A 33 -23.44 21.82 73.85
N LYS A 34 -22.16 21.71 73.48
CA LYS A 34 -21.02 21.96 74.37
C LYS A 34 -21.07 23.37 74.97
N ASP A 35 -21.33 24.39 74.16
CA ASP A 35 -21.39 25.77 74.63
C ASP A 35 -22.58 26.01 75.59
N LEU A 36 -23.69 25.28 75.41
CA LEU A 36 -24.86 25.30 76.28
C LEU A 36 -24.55 24.68 77.65
N ILE A 37 -23.88 23.52 77.67
CA ILE A 37 -23.46 22.82 78.90
C ILE A 37 -22.47 23.68 79.70
N LEU A 38 -21.55 24.38 79.04
CA LEU A 38 -20.57 25.26 79.70
C LEU A 38 -21.19 26.57 80.24
N GLY A 39 -22.41 26.92 79.80
CA GLY A 39 -23.09 28.16 80.19
C GLY A 39 -23.84 28.09 81.52
N ASP A 40 -24.22 26.89 81.98
CA ASP A 40 -24.99 26.71 83.21
C ASP A 40 -24.06 26.64 84.43
N LYS A 41 -24.11 27.68 85.28
CA LYS A 41 -23.16 27.90 86.40
C LYS A 41 -23.64 27.38 87.76
N ASP A 42 -24.74 26.63 87.80
CA ASP A 42 -25.19 25.99 89.03
C ASP A 42 -24.44 24.67 89.24
N THR A 43 -23.99 24.47 90.48
CA THR A 43 -23.04 23.44 90.90
C THR A 43 -23.51 22.03 90.54
N VAL A 44 -23.02 21.50 89.43
CA VAL A 44 -23.14 20.09 89.06
C VAL A 44 -22.58 19.24 90.20
N PRO A 45 -23.36 18.30 90.77
CA PRO A 45 -22.86 17.34 91.74
C PRO A 45 -21.57 16.68 91.24
N LYS A 46 -20.56 16.55 92.10
CA LYS A 46 -19.24 16.01 91.70
C LYS A 46 -19.34 14.67 90.95
N ALA A 47 -20.31 13.82 91.31
CA ALA A 47 -20.55 12.56 90.61
C ALA A 47 -20.99 12.74 89.15
N GLU A 48 -21.91 13.67 88.89
CA GLU A 48 -22.35 14.01 87.53
C GLU A 48 -21.21 14.66 86.74
N PHE A 49 -20.39 15.50 87.38
CA PHE A 49 -19.18 16.06 86.76
C PHE A 49 -18.16 14.97 86.39
N ASP A 50 -17.88 14.03 87.30
CA ASP A 50 -16.93 12.93 87.06
C ASP A 50 -17.44 11.98 85.94
N GLU A 51 -18.75 11.81 85.81
CA GLU A 51 -19.38 11.03 84.74
C GLU A 51 -19.27 11.74 83.38
N VAL A 52 -19.57 13.04 83.32
CA VAL A 52 -19.38 13.87 82.12
C VAL A 52 -17.91 13.89 81.68
N VAL A 53 -16.96 13.97 82.62
CA VAL A 53 -15.52 13.91 82.30
C VAL A 53 -15.15 12.56 81.66
N LYS A 54 -15.69 11.44 82.16
CA LYS A 54 -15.46 10.12 81.54
C LYS A 54 -16.06 10.03 80.14
N GLU A 55 -17.26 10.56 79.94
CA GLU A 55 -17.90 10.60 78.62
C GLU A 55 -17.07 11.43 77.64
N LEU A 56 -16.59 12.60 78.05
CA LEU A 56 -15.71 13.45 77.24
C LEU A 56 -14.37 12.76 76.91
N GLU A 57 -13.78 12.03 77.85
CA GLU A 57 -12.55 11.26 77.59
C GLU A 57 -12.81 10.14 76.58
N ASN A 58 -13.95 9.45 76.68
CA ASN A 58 -14.35 8.42 75.72
C ASN A 58 -14.61 9.00 74.32
N ILE A 59 -15.31 10.14 74.23
CA ILE A 59 -15.55 10.86 72.96
C ILE A 59 -14.21 11.26 72.33
N ARG A 60 -13.26 11.77 73.13
CA ARG A 60 -11.91 12.10 72.66
C ARG A 60 -11.19 10.89 72.08
N ILE A 61 -11.22 9.75 72.77
CA ILE A 61 -10.61 8.50 72.29
C ILE A 61 -11.26 8.06 70.99
N GLN A 62 -12.59 8.11 70.89
CA GLN A 62 -13.31 7.76 69.65
C GLN A 62 -12.95 8.71 68.51
N TYR A 63 -12.86 10.01 68.76
CA TYR A 63 -12.42 11.00 67.78
C TYR A 63 -11.01 10.71 67.26
N ASP A 64 -10.05 10.40 68.15
CA ASP A 64 -8.68 10.08 67.76
C ASP A 64 -8.62 8.81 66.90
N ILE A 65 -9.42 7.78 67.22
CA ILE A 65 -9.55 6.57 66.40
C ILE A 65 -10.09 6.92 65.00
N LEU A 66 -11.17 7.70 64.94
CA LEU A 66 -11.82 8.08 63.69
C LEU A 66 -10.89 8.92 62.80
N LYS A 67 -10.17 9.87 63.42
CA LYS A 67 -9.17 10.71 62.77
C LYS A 67 -8.06 9.87 62.14
N ASN A 68 -7.49 8.93 62.90
CA ASN A 68 -6.43 8.04 62.40
C ASN A 68 -6.93 7.16 61.24
N GLN A 69 -8.17 6.67 61.30
CA GLN A 69 -8.78 5.92 60.20
C GLN A 69 -8.94 6.78 58.94
N HIS A 70 -9.36 8.04 59.11
CA HIS A 70 -9.54 8.96 57.99
C HIS A 70 -8.20 9.34 57.35
N GLU A 71 -7.16 9.59 58.15
CA GLU A 71 -5.80 9.86 57.65
C GLU A 71 -5.26 8.68 56.84
N ALA A 72 -5.45 7.44 57.31
CA ALA A 72 -5.05 6.24 56.58
C ALA A 72 -5.82 6.04 55.25
N GLN A 73 -7.08 6.50 55.17
CA GLN A 73 -7.85 6.48 53.92
C GLN A 73 -7.34 7.50 52.90
N ILE A 74 -6.99 8.72 53.36
CA ILE A 74 -6.39 9.75 52.52
C ILE A 74 -5.08 9.24 51.90
N GLU A 75 -4.18 8.67 52.71
CA GLU A 75 -2.90 8.13 52.22
C GLU A 75 -3.11 7.03 51.16
N LYS A 76 -4.10 6.15 51.35
CA LYS A 76 -4.46 5.13 50.34
C LYS A 76 -4.94 5.75 49.02
N LEU A 77 -5.74 6.82 49.09
CA LEU A 77 -6.22 7.51 47.89
C LEU A 77 -5.09 8.26 47.18
N GLU A 78 -4.21 8.93 47.90
CA GLU A 78 -3.05 9.62 47.34
C GLU A 78 -2.12 8.64 46.60
N ASN A 79 -1.86 7.47 47.19
CA ASN A 79 -1.08 6.42 46.56
C ASN A 79 -1.74 5.88 45.29
N LYS A 80 -3.07 5.69 45.29
CA LYS A 80 -3.83 5.33 44.07
C LYS A 80 -3.69 6.41 43.00
N VAL A 81 -3.92 7.69 43.34
CA VAL A 81 -3.80 8.82 42.40
C VAL A 81 -2.39 8.91 41.81
N LYS A 82 -1.35 8.69 42.62
CA LYS A 82 0.04 8.65 42.15
C LYS A 82 0.28 7.50 41.16
N ALA A 83 -0.20 6.30 41.48
CA ALA A 83 -0.12 5.15 40.58
C ALA A 83 -0.86 5.37 39.24
N TYR A 84 -2.00 6.05 39.26
CA TYR A 84 -2.72 6.44 38.04
C TYR A 84 -1.92 7.44 37.19
N LYS A 85 -1.37 8.50 37.82
CA LYS A 85 -0.53 9.49 37.12
C LYS A 85 0.71 8.87 36.48
N ASP A 86 1.36 7.94 37.18
CA ASP A 86 2.52 7.23 36.65
C ASP A 86 2.13 6.26 35.52
N GLY A 87 0.98 5.58 35.63
CA GLY A 87 0.42 4.74 34.58
C GLY A 87 0.10 5.52 33.30
N ASP A 88 -0.52 6.70 33.42
CA ASP A 88 -0.83 7.58 32.29
C ASP A 88 0.43 8.09 31.59
N LYS A 89 1.53 8.34 32.33
CA LYS A 89 2.81 8.74 31.74
C LYS A 89 3.39 7.66 30.82
N TYR A 90 3.27 6.37 31.19
CA TYR A 90 3.67 5.27 30.32
C TYR A 90 2.75 5.11 29.11
N PHE A 91 1.45 5.31 29.31
CA PHE A 91 0.48 5.27 28.23
C PHE A 91 0.70 6.38 27.19
N ILE A 92 0.97 7.61 27.63
CA ILE A 92 1.30 8.74 26.77
C ILE A 92 2.59 8.45 25.97
N LYS A 93 3.66 7.99 26.63
CA LYS A 93 4.91 7.60 25.94
C LYS A 93 4.69 6.50 24.91
N ARG A 94 3.81 5.53 25.20
CA ARG A 94 3.45 4.45 24.26
C ARG A 94 2.70 5.00 23.05
N ILE A 95 1.77 5.95 23.26
CA ILE A 95 1.05 6.64 22.18
C ILE A 95 2.02 7.42 21.31
N ASP A 96 2.90 8.23 21.90
CA ASP A 96 3.90 9.01 21.14
C ASP A 96 4.80 8.10 20.29
N PHE A 97 5.24 6.97 20.85
CA PHE A 97 6.01 5.98 20.10
C PHE A 97 5.23 5.40 18.91
N ILE A 98 3.95 5.06 19.11
CA ILE A 98 3.08 4.56 18.02
C ILE A 98 2.88 5.62 16.95
N ILE A 99 2.70 6.89 17.34
CA ILE A 99 2.56 8.01 16.41
C ILE A 99 3.82 8.16 15.55
N GLU A 100 5.01 8.11 16.15
CA GLU A 100 6.27 8.20 15.41
C GLU A 100 6.48 7.02 14.45
N GLN A 101 6.14 5.79 14.87
CA GLN A 101 6.17 4.62 13.98
C GLN A 101 5.22 4.79 12.78
N ASN A 102 4.02 5.32 13.01
CA ASN A 102 3.05 5.56 11.94
C ASN A 102 3.51 6.66 10.96
N LYS A 103 4.16 7.72 11.46
CA LYS A 103 4.75 8.77 10.61
C LYS A 103 5.86 8.19 9.71
N ALA A 104 6.75 7.37 10.27
CA ALA A 104 7.80 6.72 9.51
C ALA A 104 7.23 5.79 8.42
N LEU A 105 6.16 5.04 8.74
CA LEU A 105 5.47 4.19 7.77
C LEU A 105 4.82 5.00 6.65
N ALA A 106 4.15 6.11 6.98
CA ALA A 106 3.53 6.99 5.99
C ALA A 106 4.57 7.54 4.99
N HIS A 107 5.72 7.99 5.49
CA HIS A 107 6.81 8.46 4.64
C HIS A 107 7.36 7.35 3.71
N SER A 108 7.49 6.13 4.22
CA SER A 108 7.90 4.97 3.40
C SER A 108 6.90 4.68 2.27
N ILE A 109 5.59 4.78 2.57
CA ILE A 109 4.53 4.62 1.57
C ILE A 109 4.61 5.72 0.50
N GLU A 110 4.84 6.97 0.88
CA GLU A 110 5.01 8.07 -0.09
C GLU A 110 6.17 7.84 -1.05
N ILE A 111 7.31 7.35 -0.54
CA ILE A 111 8.47 6.99 -1.39
C ILE A 111 8.07 5.89 -2.38
N LYS A 112 7.40 4.83 -1.90
CA LYS A 112 6.97 3.71 -2.75
C LYS A 112 5.96 4.13 -3.82
N ASN A 113 5.05 5.04 -3.50
CA ASN A 113 4.11 5.59 -4.47
C ASN A 113 4.81 6.42 -5.56
N ARG A 114 5.87 7.15 -5.21
CA ARG A 114 6.68 7.87 -6.19
C ARG A 114 7.42 6.93 -7.14
N GLU A 115 8.06 5.89 -6.59
CA GLU A 115 8.71 4.84 -7.40
C GLU A 115 7.72 4.16 -8.35
N LEU A 116 6.48 3.90 -7.88
CA LEU A 116 5.43 3.33 -8.72
C LEU A 116 5.05 4.27 -9.88
N GLN A 117 4.90 5.57 -9.60
CA GLN A 117 4.57 6.56 -10.62
C GLN A 117 5.65 6.65 -11.70
N GLU A 118 6.93 6.68 -11.30
CA GLU A 118 8.06 6.67 -12.24
C GLU A 118 8.03 5.43 -13.15
N TRP A 119 7.69 4.27 -12.59
CA TRP A 119 7.57 3.04 -13.35
C TRP A 119 6.39 3.05 -14.34
N GLU A 120 5.24 3.61 -13.94
CA GLU A 120 4.08 3.78 -14.82
C GLU A 120 4.37 4.73 -15.99
N ASP A 121 5.11 5.81 -15.75
CA ASP A 121 5.53 6.76 -16.78
C ASP A 121 6.51 6.11 -17.76
N MET A 122 7.51 5.37 -17.26
CA MET A 122 8.41 4.57 -18.11
C MET A 122 7.66 3.54 -18.97
N TYR A 123 6.68 2.84 -18.39
CA TYR A 123 5.88 1.86 -19.13
C TYR A 123 5.06 2.53 -20.25
N ARG A 124 4.53 3.74 -19.98
CA ARG A 124 3.79 4.52 -20.97
C ARG A 124 4.67 4.93 -22.16
N GLU A 125 5.86 5.47 -21.90
CA GLU A 125 6.83 5.83 -22.94
C GLU A 125 7.23 4.62 -23.80
N LEU A 126 7.50 3.48 -23.17
CA LEU A 126 7.82 2.23 -23.88
C LEU A 126 6.68 1.77 -24.78
N LYS A 127 5.44 1.89 -24.31
CA LYS A 127 4.25 1.52 -25.07
C LYS A 127 4.07 2.41 -26.30
N GLU A 128 4.27 3.72 -26.15
CA GLU A 128 4.25 4.68 -27.27
C GLU A 128 5.33 4.34 -28.30
N LYS A 129 6.56 4.12 -27.86
CA LYS A 129 7.67 3.72 -28.74
C LYS A 129 7.40 2.42 -29.50
N ILE A 130 6.76 1.43 -28.86
CA ILE A 130 6.34 0.19 -29.53
C ILE A 130 5.30 0.48 -30.61
N THR A 131 4.36 1.40 -30.36
CA THR A 131 3.35 1.78 -31.37
C THR A 131 3.96 2.49 -32.57
N GLU A 132 4.92 3.39 -32.36
CA GLU A 132 5.67 4.06 -33.43
C GLU A 132 6.45 3.05 -34.28
N LEU A 133 7.24 2.17 -33.65
CA LEU A 133 8.00 1.13 -34.33
C LEU A 133 7.11 0.18 -35.14
N ARG A 134 5.90 -0.13 -34.64
CA ARG A 134 4.91 -0.92 -35.38
C ARG A 134 4.41 -0.17 -36.61
N ALA A 135 4.13 1.12 -36.50
CA ALA A 135 3.71 1.95 -37.62
C ALA A 135 4.80 2.04 -38.70
N ASP A 136 6.05 2.27 -38.29
CA ASP A 136 7.22 2.32 -39.17
C ASP A 136 7.45 0.99 -39.89
N ASN A 137 7.38 -0.14 -39.17
CA ASN A 137 7.49 -1.46 -39.78
C ASN A 137 6.39 -1.72 -40.83
N ILE A 138 5.13 -1.33 -40.54
CA ILE A 138 4.03 -1.44 -41.51
C ILE A 138 4.33 -0.59 -42.75
N ALA A 139 4.85 0.63 -42.58
CA ALA A 139 5.21 1.51 -43.69
C ALA A 139 6.36 0.92 -44.55
N LEU A 140 7.37 0.32 -43.92
CA LEU A 140 8.47 -0.36 -44.62
C LEU A 140 7.97 -1.57 -45.42
N ILE A 141 7.14 -2.43 -44.82
CA ILE A 141 6.53 -3.59 -45.51
C ILE A 141 5.71 -3.12 -46.73
N LYS A 142 4.92 -2.05 -46.59
CA LYS A 142 4.18 -1.46 -47.72
C LYS A 142 5.10 -0.97 -48.83
N LYS A 143 6.20 -0.29 -48.50
CA LYS A 143 7.19 0.15 -49.50
C LYS A 143 7.79 -1.05 -50.24
N GLU A 144 8.21 -2.09 -49.52
CA GLU A 144 8.85 -3.28 -50.11
C GLU A 144 7.89 -4.08 -51.00
N THR A 145 6.65 -4.25 -50.59
CA THR A 145 5.61 -4.95 -51.37
C THR A 145 5.18 -4.18 -52.63
N VAL A 146 5.22 -2.85 -52.61
CA VAL A 146 4.99 -2.02 -53.80
C VAL A 146 6.16 -2.14 -54.79
N VAL A 147 7.41 -2.17 -54.32
CA VAL A 147 8.59 -2.38 -55.18
C VAL A 147 8.57 -3.77 -55.84
N LYS A 148 8.04 -4.79 -55.16
CA LYS A 148 7.95 -6.17 -55.71
C LYS A 148 6.78 -6.41 -56.67
N LYS A 149 5.91 -5.42 -56.94
CA LYS A 149 4.69 -5.60 -57.76
C LYS A 149 4.85 -5.45 -59.28
N HIS A 150 6.07 -5.38 -59.80
CA HIS A 150 6.34 -5.46 -61.24
C HIS A 150 7.30 -6.61 -61.56
N ASN A 151 6.74 -7.67 -62.17
CA ASN A 151 7.29 -8.46 -63.30
C ASN A 151 6.73 -9.90 -63.44
N GLU A 152 5.66 -10.29 -62.73
CA GLU A 152 5.14 -11.68 -62.84
C GLU A 152 4.24 -11.97 -64.06
N ARG A 153 3.88 -10.97 -64.87
CA ARG A 153 3.22 -11.20 -66.17
C ARG A 153 4.24 -11.20 -67.31
N GLY A 154 5.05 -12.25 -67.35
CA GLY A 154 5.82 -12.62 -68.56
C GLY A 154 7.34 -12.49 -68.53
N ALA A 155 7.96 -12.13 -67.40
CA ALA A 155 9.43 -12.03 -67.28
C ALA A 155 10.15 -13.38 -67.07
N GLY A 156 9.56 -14.48 -67.56
CA GLY A 156 10.12 -15.84 -67.45
C GLY A 156 10.51 -16.49 -68.77
N ARG A 157 10.55 -15.75 -69.89
CA ARG A 157 11.02 -16.28 -71.19
C ARG A 157 12.00 -15.33 -71.87
N LYS A 158 13.21 -15.28 -71.33
CA LYS A 158 14.40 -14.97 -72.10
C LYS A 158 15.48 -15.99 -71.76
N SER A 159 15.30 -17.24 -72.14
CA SER A 159 16.45 -18.12 -72.37
C SER A 159 17.08 -17.66 -73.68
N SER A 160 17.93 -16.63 -73.62
CA SER A 160 18.85 -16.36 -74.73
C SER A 160 19.75 -17.58 -74.82
N ILE A 161 19.50 -18.42 -75.82
CA ILE A 161 20.44 -19.48 -76.16
C ILE A 161 21.74 -18.81 -76.61
N GLU A 162 22.86 -19.25 -76.05
CA GLU A 162 24.16 -18.69 -76.41
C GLU A 162 24.46 -19.00 -77.88
N GLN A 163 25.09 -18.08 -78.59
CA GLN A 163 25.42 -18.26 -80.01
C GLN A 163 26.25 -19.53 -80.23
N ILE A 164 27.14 -19.85 -79.30
CA ILE A 164 27.96 -21.07 -79.31
C ILE A 164 27.09 -22.33 -79.33
N GLN A 165 25.97 -22.35 -78.60
CA GLN A 165 25.03 -23.48 -78.61
C GLN A 165 24.27 -23.58 -79.93
N ILE A 166 23.94 -22.44 -80.57
CA ILE A 166 23.32 -22.42 -81.90
C ILE A 166 24.29 -23.01 -82.94
N ASP A 167 25.56 -22.58 -82.92
CA ASP A 167 26.56 -23.04 -83.89
C ASP A 167 26.78 -24.55 -83.79
N LYS A 168 26.84 -25.08 -82.55
CA LYS A 168 26.92 -26.52 -82.30
C LYS A 168 25.71 -27.29 -82.83
N ILE A 169 24.49 -26.75 -82.67
CA ILE A 169 23.26 -27.36 -83.22
C ILE A 169 23.33 -27.45 -84.75
N LEU A 170 23.82 -26.40 -85.41
CA LEU A 170 23.94 -26.35 -86.87
C LEU A 170 25.02 -27.29 -87.39
N GLU A 171 26.16 -27.41 -86.70
CA GLU A 171 27.21 -28.37 -87.04
C GLU A 171 26.72 -29.82 -86.93
N LEU A 172 26.06 -30.18 -85.82
CA LEU A 172 25.48 -31.51 -85.64
C LEU A 172 24.40 -31.80 -86.69
N HIS A 173 23.64 -30.80 -87.11
CA HIS A 173 22.68 -30.98 -88.21
C HIS A 173 23.37 -31.23 -89.55
N LYS A 174 24.48 -30.54 -89.86
CA LYS A 174 25.29 -30.81 -91.07
C LYS A 174 25.85 -32.23 -91.10
N GLN A 175 26.06 -32.86 -89.94
CA GLN A 175 26.45 -34.26 -89.80
C GLN A 175 25.26 -35.24 -89.93
N GLU A 176 24.10 -34.77 -90.39
CA GLU A 176 22.87 -35.56 -90.60
C GLU A 176 22.31 -36.26 -89.34
N LEU A 177 22.66 -35.75 -88.15
CA LEU A 177 22.06 -36.25 -86.90
C LEU A 177 20.57 -35.87 -86.84
N SER A 178 19.75 -36.77 -86.30
CA SER A 178 18.33 -36.51 -86.12
C SER A 178 18.07 -35.45 -85.04
N TYR A 179 17.01 -34.66 -85.19
CA TYR A 179 16.66 -33.60 -84.23
C TYR A 179 16.52 -34.08 -82.78
N SER A 180 16.16 -35.36 -82.57
CA SER A 180 16.09 -35.95 -81.22
C SER A 180 17.48 -36.10 -80.61
N LYS A 181 18.43 -36.67 -81.37
CA LYS A 181 19.82 -36.86 -80.93
C LYS A 181 20.53 -35.53 -80.69
N ILE A 182 20.28 -34.54 -81.54
CA ILE A 182 20.82 -33.19 -81.35
C ILE A 182 20.28 -32.59 -80.04
N GLY A 183 18.98 -32.67 -79.81
CA GLY A 183 18.34 -32.17 -78.59
C GLY A 183 18.90 -32.81 -77.32
N GLU A 184 19.12 -34.13 -77.32
CA GLU A 184 19.77 -34.84 -76.23
C GLU A 184 21.19 -34.34 -75.96
N GLN A 185 21.99 -34.10 -77.00
CA GLN A 185 23.38 -33.64 -76.85
C GLN A 185 23.51 -32.18 -76.38
N VAL A 186 22.55 -31.32 -76.71
CA VAL A 186 22.59 -29.89 -76.35
C VAL A 186 21.67 -29.52 -75.19
N GLY A 187 20.94 -30.49 -74.63
CA GLY A 187 20.01 -30.27 -73.52
C GLY A 187 18.75 -29.49 -73.90
N LEU A 188 18.29 -29.60 -75.15
CA LEU A 188 17.13 -28.86 -75.66
C LEU A 188 16.05 -29.81 -76.18
N SER A 189 14.78 -29.37 -76.09
CA SER A 189 13.68 -30.15 -76.67
C SER A 189 13.79 -30.24 -78.21
N LYS A 190 13.42 -31.39 -78.77
CA LYS A 190 13.36 -31.64 -80.23
C LYS A 190 12.64 -30.52 -80.99
N SER A 191 11.49 -30.06 -80.47
CA SER A 191 10.69 -29.01 -81.08
C SER A 191 11.39 -27.65 -81.08
N TYR A 192 12.23 -27.39 -80.09
CA TYR A 192 13.01 -26.16 -80.02
C TYR A 192 14.21 -26.19 -80.99
N VAL A 193 14.91 -27.33 -81.08
CA VAL A 193 15.98 -27.55 -82.07
C VAL A 193 15.46 -27.35 -83.50
N PHE A 194 14.32 -27.94 -83.84
CA PHE A 194 13.69 -27.76 -85.15
C PHE A 194 13.40 -26.28 -85.47
N LYS A 195 12.89 -25.52 -84.50
CA LYS A 195 12.62 -24.08 -84.66
C LYS A 195 13.89 -23.28 -84.93
N LEU A 196 15.00 -23.60 -84.24
CA LEU A 196 16.28 -22.91 -84.41
C LEU A 196 16.86 -23.15 -85.80
N ILE A 197 16.90 -24.41 -86.24
CA ILE A 197 17.39 -24.79 -87.58
C ILE A 197 16.54 -24.15 -88.68
N LYS A 198 15.20 -24.26 -88.57
CA LYS A 198 14.29 -23.66 -89.55
C LYS A 198 14.46 -22.14 -89.62
N LYS A 199 14.60 -21.47 -88.48
CA LYS A 199 14.85 -20.02 -88.42
C LYS A 199 16.16 -19.65 -89.12
N HIS A 200 17.24 -20.38 -88.86
CA HIS A 200 18.53 -20.14 -89.49
C HIS A 200 18.49 -20.33 -91.02
N ASN A 201 17.89 -21.41 -91.50
CA ASN A 201 17.79 -21.67 -92.94
C ASN A 201 16.90 -20.64 -93.67
N ASN A 202 15.85 -20.14 -93.01
CA ASN A 202 15.02 -19.07 -93.56
C ASN A 202 15.69 -17.68 -93.54
N THR A 203 16.79 -17.51 -92.79
CA THR A 203 17.50 -16.22 -92.70
C THR A 203 18.71 -16.18 -93.65
N ASN A 204 19.20 -17.34 -94.11
CA ASN A 204 20.33 -17.47 -95.04
C ASN A 204 19.91 -17.87 -96.48
N ASN A 205 18.61 -17.82 -96.79
CA ASN A 205 18.02 -17.89 -98.13
C ASN A 205 17.43 -16.52 -98.48
#